data_AF-A0A914FR46-F1
#
_entry.id   AF-A0A914FR46-F1
#
_cell.length_a   1.000
_cell.length_b   1.000
_cell.length_c   1.000
_cell.angle_alpha   90.00
_cell.angle_beta   90.00
_cell.angle_gamma   90.00
#
_symmetry.space_group_name_H-M   'P 1'
#
loop_
_entity.id
_entity.type
_entity.pdbx_description
1 polymer ?
#
loop_
_entity_poly.entity_id
_entity_poly.type
_entity_poly.pdbx_seq_one_letter_code
_entity_poly.pdbx_strand_id
1 'polypeptide(L)'
;MEFLKARVEKDLGLPVYKPANGEKISIPTPSYSTIAIPEKLYTKALMLDPNPHKRNCPLEFALVKEDDGTLTVTDVDSQIEDTLNSVTFSENVKVDSIDWPGFTKKLKMLDPTLEVKEDGLDLFDSTVLLTHAENQINELEVIFDLSRESTLPKIYELIGARKEEDDS
;
A
#
# COMPACT_ATOMS: atom_id res chain seq x y z
N MET A 1 -36.53 37.80 24.70
CA MET A 1 -35.81 36.64 24.12
C MET A 1 -35.55 36.79 22.62
N GLU A 2 -36.51 37.24 21.81
CA GLU A 2 -36.23 37.51 20.38
C GLU A 2 -35.23 38.65 20.16
N PHE A 3 -35.33 39.70 20.97
CA PHE A 3 -34.37 40.80 20.95
C PHE A 3 -32.93 40.36 21.27
N LEU A 4 -32.76 39.38 22.18
CA LEU A 4 -31.46 38.80 22.50
C LEU A 4 -30.93 37.94 21.33
N LYS A 5 -31.79 37.12 20.72
CA LYS A 5 -31.44 36.33 19.54
C LYS A 5 -30.92 37.23 18.41
N ALA A 6 -31.70 38.25 18.03
CA ALA A 6 -31.35 39.17 16.95
C ALA A 6 -30.06 39.95 17.22
N ARG A 7 -29.79 40.29 18.50
CA ARG A 7 -28.55 40.97 18.88
C ARG A 7 -27.33 40.05 18.81
N VAL A 8 -27.46 38.81 19.27
CA VAL A 8 -26.36 37.82 19.23
C VAL A 8 -26.03 37.40 17.79
N GLU A 9 -27.04 37.19 16.95
CA GLU A 9 -26.83 36.89 15.51
C GLU A 9 -26.15 38.06 14.79
N LYS A 10 -26.50 39.30 15.14
CA LYS A 10 -25.91 40.50 14.55
C LYS A 10 -24.48 40.79 15.04
N ASP A 11 -24.23 40.62 16.33
CA ASP A 11 -22.96 40.98 16.96
C ASP A 11 -21.89 39.88 16.78
N LEU A 12 -22.29 38.60 16.70
CA LEU A 12 -21.37 37.45 16.64
C LEU A 12 -21.45 36.64 15.33
N GLY A 13 -22.47 36.88 14.49
CA GLY A 13 -22.63 36.15 13.22
C GLY A 13 -22.91 34.65 13.39
N LEU A 14 -23.22 34.18 14.61
CA LEU A 14 -23.50 32.79 14.91
C LEU A 14 -25.00 32.51 14.85
N PRO A 15 -25.44 31.38 14.26
CA PRO A 15 -26.85 31.01 14.23
C PRO A 15 -27.32 30.66 15.66
N VAL A 16 -28.35 31.37 16.14
CA VAL A 16 -28.88 31.17 17.49
C VAL A 16 -30.22 30.45 17.43
N TYR A 17 -30.28 29.26 18.01
CA TYR A 17 -31.51 28.49 18.09
C TYR A 17 -32.22 28.68 19.43
N LYS A 18 -33.54 28.76 19.40
CA LYS A 18 -34.39 28.92 20.59
C LYS A 18 -35.57 27.94 20.49
N PRO A 19 -35.38 26.66 20.84
CA PRO A 19 -36.47 25.69 20.81
C PRO A 19 -37.48 26.00 21.93
N ALA A 20 -38.77 25.85 21.65
CA ALA A 20 -39.79 25.85 22.68
C ALA A 20 -39.76 24.54 23.51
N ASN A 21 -40.48 24.50 24.64
CA ASN A 21 -40.61 23.28 25.44
C ASN A 21 -41.20 22.16 24.57
N GLY A 22 -40.40 21.12 24.31
CA GLY A 22 -40.77 19.96 23.48
C GLY A 22 -40.24 19.98 22.04
N GLU A 23 -39.63 21.07 21.58
CA GLU A 23 -38.93 21.11 20.28
C GLU A 23 -37.52 20.54 20.39
N LYS A 24 -37.13 19.72 19.41
CA LYS A 24 -35.76 19.21 19.26
C LYS A 24 -35.09 19.91 18.10
N ILE A 25 -33.86 20.37 18.32
CA ILE A 25 -32.99 20.86 17.25
C ILE A 25 -31.94 19.78 17.01
N SER A 26 -31.79 19.38 15.75
CA SER A 26 -30.68 18.52 15.31
C SER A 26 -29.66 19.40 14.62
N ILE A 27 -28.45 19.48 15.19
CA ILE A 27 -27.33 20.16 14.57
C ILE A 27 -26.51 19.07 13.87
N PRO A 28 -26.47 19.05 12.53
CA PRO A 28 -25.67 18.06 11.81
C PRO A 28 -24.19 18.38 12.02
N THR A 29 -23.50 17.53 12.77
CA THR A 29 -22.05 17.59 12.86
C THR A 29 -21.46 16.86 11.65
N PRO A 30 -20.45 17.41 10.97
CA PRO A 30 -19.75 16.67 9.92
C PRO A 30 -19.18 15.36 10.50
N SER A 31 -19.53 14.24 9.88
CA SER A 31 -19.14 12.89 10.34
C SER A 31 -17.79 12.44 9.78
N TYR A 32 -16.98 13.35 9.24
CA TYR A 32 -15.68 13.01 8.68
C TYR A 32 -14.58 13.27 9.71
N SER A 33 -13.74 12.26 9.91
CA SER A 33 -12.48 12.39 10.66
C SER A 33 -11.36 12.54 9.64
N THR A 34 -10.53 13.57 9.80
CA THR A 34 -9.32 13.73 8.98
C THR A 34 -8.16 13.14 9.76
N ILE A 35 -7.42 12.22 9.13
CA ILE A 35 -6.24 11.61 9.71
C ILE A 35 -5.04 12.01 8.87
N ALA A 36 -4.01 12.56 9.51
CA ALA A 36 -2.79 12.95 8.84
C ALA A 36 -1.93 11.71 8.58
N ILE A 37 -1.54 11.51 7.33
CA ILE A 37 -0.64 10.42 6.93
C ILE A 37 0.80 10.94 7.01
N PRO A 38 1.71 10.26 7.74
CA PRO A 38 3.12 10.62 7.77
C PRO A 38 3.75 10.64 6.36
N GLU A 39 4.52 11.70 6.08
CA GLU A 39 5.19 11.89 4.78
C GLU A 39 6.13 10.72 4.40
N LYS A 40 6.73 10.07 5.41
CA LYS A 40 7.60 8.91 5.20
C LYS A 40 6.88 7.75 4.50
N LEU A 41 5.64 7.45 4.92
CA LEU A 41 4.84 6.36 4.33
C LEU A 41 4.45 6.69 2.90
N TYR A 42 4.04 7.95 2.67
CA TYR A 42 3.73 8.44 1.34
C TYR A 42 4.94 8.34 0.39
N THR A 43 6.11 8.72 0.87
CA THR A 43 7.36 8.66 0.10
C THR A 43 7.76 7.21 -0.22
N LYS A 44 7.67 6.29 0.76
CA LYS A 44 7.94 4.85 0.57
C LYS A 44 7.03 4.26 -0.52
N ALA A 45 5.72 4.49 -0.41
CA ALA A 45 4.75 4.02 -1.40
C ALA A 45 5.07 4.56 -2.81
N LEU A 46 5.37 5.85 -2.94
CA LEU A 46 5.75 6.44 -4.21
C LEU A 46 7.04 5.88 -4.81
N MET A 47 8.01 5.47 -3.99
CA MET A 47 9.23 4.83 -4.50
C MET A 47 8.97 3.41 -5.01
N LEU A 48 8.11 2.67 -4.32
CA LEU A 48 7.80 1.26 -4.62
C LEU A 48 6.78 1.06 -5.74
N ASP A 49 6.03 2.09 -6.15
CA ASP A 49 5.11 1.98 -7.28
C ASP A 49 5.88 2.08 -8.61
N PRO A 50 5.89 1.05 -9.48
CA PRO A 50 6.54 1.18 -10.78
C PRO A 50 5.76 2.09 -11.76
N ASN A 51 4.53 2.48 -11.46
CA ASN A 51 3.70 3.30 -12.35
C ASN A 51 4.17 4.77 -12.40
N PRO A 52 4.54 5.32 -13.57
CA PRO A 52 4.99 6.71 -13.69
C PRO A 52 3.88 7.73 -13.41
N HIS A 53 2.61 7.36 -13.53
CA HIS A 53 1.48 8.27 -13.28
C HIS A 53 1.09 8.38 -11.82
N LYS A 54 1.50 7.44 -10.95
CA LYS A 54 1.25 7.39 -9.48
C LYS A 54 -0.19 7.62 -9.05
N ARG A 55 -1.17 7.60 -9.97
CA ARG A 55 -2.58 7.94 -9.69
C ARG A 55 -3.24 6.93 -8.77
N ASN A 56 -2.79 5.69 -8.81
CA ASN A 56 -3.29 4.57 -8.01
C ASN A 56 -2.15 3.89 -7.25
N CYS A 57 -1.21 4.68 -6.71
CA CYS A 57 -0.13 4.13 -5.89
C CYS A 57 -0.75 3.48 -4.64
N PRO A 58 -0.61 2.16 -4.45
CA PRO A 58 -1.09 1.53 -3.22
C PRO A 58 -0.32 2.12 -2.04
N LEU A 59 -1.06 2.56 -1.02
CA LEU A 59 -0.50 3.06 0.22
C LEU A 59 -0.87 2.08 1.34
N GLU A 60 0.15 1.46 1.90
CA GLU A 60 0.01 0.54 3.02
C GLU A 60 0.33 1.27 4.32
N PHE A 61 -0.58 1.17 5.29
CA PHE A 61 -0.41 1.77 6.61
C PHE A 61 -1.29 1.05 7.63
N ALA A 62 -0.87 1.09 8.90
CA ALA A 62 -1.67 0.65 10.01
C ALA A 62 -2.38 1.85 10.67
N LEU A 63 -3.64 1.66 11.05
CA LEU A 63 -4.37 2.57 11.92
C LEU A 63 -4.36 2.01 13.33
N VAL A 64 -3.65 2.68 14.22
CA VAL A 64 -3.54 2.30 15.63
C VAL A 64 -4.46 3.20 16.42
N LYS A 65 -5.26 2.59 17.31
CA LYS A 65 -6.06 3.33 18.27
C LYS A 65 -5.31 3.35 19.59
N GLU A 66 -4.92 4.56 20.00
CA GLU A 66 -4.29 4.81 21.29
C GLU A 66 -5.33 4.74 22.42
N ASP A 67 -4.86 4.55 23.66
CA ASP A 67 -5.71 4.43 24.86
C ASP A 67 -6.57 5.68 25.12
N ASP A 68 -6.10 6.85 24.68
CA ASP A 68 -6.83 8.12 24.77
C ASP A 68 -7.96 8.25 23.72
N GLY A 69 -8.09 7.26 22.83
CA GLY A 69 -9.07 7.22 21.75
C GLY A 69 -8.62 7.90 20.46
N THR A 70 -7.39 8.42 20.42
CA THR A 70 -6.79 9.00 19.22
C THR A 70 -6.43 7.90 18.20
N LEU A 71 -6.62 8.19 16.92
CA LEU A 71 -6.18 7.32 15.83
C LEU A 71 -4.87 7.85 15.25
N THR A 72 -3.83 7.02 15.27
CA THR A 72 -2.51 7.32 14.71
C THR A 72 -2.26 6.43 13.49
N VAL A 73 -1.53 6.96 12.51
CA VAL A 73 -1.12 6.23 11.31
C VAL A 73 0.34 5.88 11.45
N THR A 74 0.65 4.59 11.33
CA THR A 74 2.01 4.06 11.45
C THR A 74 2.33 3.12 10.30
N ASP A 75 3.61 2.78 10.18
CA ASP A 75 4.02 1.72 9.24
C ASP A 75 3.47 0.39 9.73
N VAL A 76 3.02 -0.45 8.81
CA VAL A 76 2.48 -1.78 9.13
C VAL A 76 3.55 -2.56 9.90
N ASP A 77 4.78 -2.55 9.41
CA ASP A 77 5.96 -3.22 10.00
C ASP A 77 6.22 -2.82 11.46
N SER A 78 5.89 -1.57 11.84
CA SER A 78 6.14 -1.06 13.18
C SER A 78 5.16 -1.56 14.25
N GLN A 79 4.04 -2.16 13.84
CA GLN A 79 2.98 -2.66 14.73
C GLN A 79 2.94 -4.19 14.78
N ILE A 80 3.79 -4.86 13.98
CA ILE A 80 3.84 -6.31 13.89
C ILE A 80 4.77 -6.82 14.98
N GLU A 81 4.31 -6.77 16.24
CA GLU A 81 4.98 -7.47 17.35
C GLU A 81 4.52 -8.93 17.48
N ASP A 82 3.40 -9.31 16.84
CA ASP A 82 2.86 -10.68 16.85
C ASP A 82 2.63 -11.21 15.43
N THR A 83 2.89 -12.52 15.26
CA THR A 83 2.95 -13.26 14.00
C THR A 83 1.88 -12.86 12.98
N LEU A 84 2.32 -12.15 11.94
CA LEU A 84 1.52 -11.95 10.75
C LEU A 84 1.39 -13.28 10.00
N ASN A 85 0.17 -13.68 9.69
CA ASN A 85 -0.05 -14.72 8.70
C ASN A 85 0.02 -14.05 7.32
N SER A 86 1.13 -14.22 6.62
CA SER A 86 1.23 -13.86 5.21
C SER A 86 0.77 -15.04 4.35
N VAL A 87 0.09 -14.75 3.25
CA VAL A 87 -0.20 -15.72 2.20
C VAL A 87 0.64 -15.33 1.01
N THR A 88 1.61 -16.17 0.67
CA THR A 88 2.43 -16.00 -0.53
C THR A 88 2.05 -17.06 -1.56
N PHE A 89 2.20 -16.68 -2.81
CA PHE A 89 2.02 -17.53 -3.96
C PHE A 89 3.40 -17.80 -4.56
N SER A 90 3.56 -18.97 -5.15
CA SER A 90 4.78 -19.33 -5.87
C SER A 90 4.40 -19.87 -7.23
N GLU A 91 5.11 -19.44 -8.27
CA GLU A 91 5.00 -20.01 -9.61
C GLU A 91 6.37 -20.18 -10.27
N ASN A 92 6.51 -21.24 -11.06
CA ASN A 92 7.72 -21.50 -11.83
C ASN A 92 7.61 -20.88 -13.22
N VAL A 93 8.68 -20.25 -13.68
CA VAL A 93 8.77 -19.64 -15.01
C VAL A 93 10.05 -20.05 -15.72
N LYS A 94 9.97 -20.31 -17.03
CA LYS A 94 11.13 -20.69 -17.84
C LYS A 94 11.81 -19.48 -18.45
N VAL A 95 13.13 -19.44 -18.39
CA VAL A 95 13.99 -18.41 -19.00
C VAL A 95 15.04 -19.06 -19.89
N ASP A 96 15.55 -18.33 -20.88
CA ASP A 96 16.58 -18.85 -21.79
C ASP A 96 17.89 -19.17 -21.04
N SER A 97 18.26 -18.32 -20.08
CA SER A 97 19.40 -18.50 -19.17
C SER A 97 19.24 -17.61 -17.94
N ILE A 98 19.64 -18.10 -16.76
CA ILE A 98 19.63 -17.32 -15.53
C ILE A 98 20.86 -16.40 -15.48
N ASP A 99 20.64 -15.10 -15.64
CA ASP A 99 21.66 -14.04 -15.58
C ASP A 99 21.28 -13.00 -14.51
N TRP A 100 21.61 -13.29 -13.24
CA TRP A 100 21.28 -12.40 -12.12
C TRP A 100 21.79 -10.96 -12.30
N PRO A 101 23.05 -10.70 -12.75
CA PRO A 101 23.51 -9.35 -13.07
C PRO A 101 22.66 -8.66 -14.15
N GLY A 102 22.30 -9.38 -15.22
CA GLY A 102 21.45 -8.87 -16.30
C GLY A 102 20.04 -8.54 -15.83
N PHE A 103 19.42 -9.44 -15.05
CA PHE A 103 18.11 -9.24 -14.45
C PHE A 103 18.10 -8.05 -13.50
N THR A 104 19.08 -7.96 -12.59
CA THR A 104 19.25 -6.83 -11.67
C THR A 104 19.25 -5.51 -12.41
N LYS A 105 20.03 -5.38 -13.49
CA LYS A 105 20.15 -4.13 -14.25
C LYS A 105 18.80 -3.70 -14.86
N LYS A 106 18.01 -4.65 -15.36
CA LYS A 106 16.70 -4.37 -15.96
C LYS A 106 15.64 -4.08 -14.90
N LEU A 107 15.61 -4.88 -13.84
CA LEU A 107 14.61 -4.81 -12.78
C LEU A 107 14.79 -3.59 -11.88
N LYS A 108 16.01 -3.04 -11.76
CA LYS A 108 16.26 -1.74 -11.10
C LYS A 108 15.50 -0.56 -11.71
N MET A 109 14.98 -0.70 -12.92
CA MET A 109 14.10 0.31 -13.53
C MET A 109 12.68 0.28 -12.95
N LEU A 110 12.24 -0.88 -12.45
CA LEU A 110 10.94 -1.09 -11.81
C LEU A 110 11.03 -0.88 -10.30
N ASP A 111 12.09 -1.41 -9.70
CA ASP A 111 12.37 -1.30 -8.27
C ASP A 111 13.79 -0.81 -8.03
N PRO A 112 13.97 0.49 -7.74
CA PRO A 112 15.29 1.06 -7.41
C PRO A 112 15.91 0.46 -6.14
N THR A 113 15.09 -0.10 -5.25
CA THR A 113 15.50 -0.66 -3.96
C THR A 113 15.82 -2.16 -4.00
N LEU A 114 15.74 -2.79 -5.18
CA LEU A 114 16.04 -4.20 -5.38
C LEU A 114 17.38 -4.63 -4.76
N GLU A 115 17.33 -5.73 -4.01
CA GLU A 115 18.47 -6.35 -3.38
C GLU A 115 18.86 -7.65 -4.10
N VAL A 116 20.17 -7.88 -4.20
CA VAL A 116 20.72 -9.13 -4.76
C VAL A 116 21.11 -10.03 -3.59
N LYS A 117 20.51 -11.21 -3.52
CA LYS A 117 20.79 -12.24 -2.51
C LYS A 117 21.73 -13.31 -3.08
N GLU A 118 22.15 -14.25 -2.25
CA GLU A 118 23.05 -15.34 -2.67
C GLU A 118 22.39 -16.29 -3.66
N ASP A 119 21.07 -16.47 -3.56
CA ASP A 119 20.25 -17.43 -4.29
C ASP A 119 19.25 -16.77 -5.26
N GLY A 120 19.19 -15.45 -5.31
CA GLY A 120 18.13 -14.78 -6.05
C GLY A 120 18.10 -13.25 -5.96
N LEU A 121 16.95 -12.69 -6.33
CA LEU A 121 16.66 -11.25 -6.25
C LEU A 121 15.46 -11.01 -5.35
N ASP A 122 15.55 -9.95 -4.55
CA ASP A 122 14.45 -9.45 -3.73
C ASP A 122 14.00 -8.10 -4.27
N LEU A 123 12.71 -8.02 -4.58
CA LEU A 123 12.06 -6.85 -5.12
C LEU A 123 10.93 -6.39 -4.20
N PHE A 124 10.75 -5.07 -4.17
CA PHE A 124 9.66 -4.35 -3.54
C PHE A 124 9.52 -4.71 -2.05
N ASP A 125 10.61 -4.59 -1.28
CA ASP A 125 10.67 -4.93 0.15
C ASP A 125 10.13 -6.35 0.45
N SER A 126 10.69 -7.38 -0.19
CA SER A 126 10.35 -8.79 0.02
C SER A 126 8.92 -9.20 -0.39
N THR A 127 8.22 -8.38 -1.16
CA THR A 127 6.90 -8.75 -1.71
C THR A 127 7.01 -9.57 -2.98
N VAL A 128 8.13 -9.52 -3.70
CA VAL A 128 8.44 -10.40 -4.83
C VAL A 128 9.87 -10.92 -4.72
N LEU A 129 10.03 -12.24 -4.73
CA LEU A 129 11.31 -12.93 -4.71
C LEU A 129 11.48 -13.74 -5.99
N LEU A 130 12.65 -13.63 -6.61
CA LEU A 130 13.07 -14.48 -7.73
C LEU A 130 14.18 -15.39 -7.24
N THR A 131 13.98 -16.70 -7.27
CA THR A 131 14.99 -17.68 -6.86
C THR A 131 15.14 -18.80 -7.90
N HIS A 132 16.16 -19.62 -7.76
CA HIS A 132 16.33 -20.82 -8.58
C HIS A 132 15.23 -21.84 -8.27
N ALA A 133 14.57 -22.36 -9.30
CA ALA A 133 13.68 -23.50 -9.13
C ALA A 133 14.49 -24.76 -8.78
N GLU A 134 13.98 -25.57 -7.85
CA GLU A 134 14.64 -26.82 -7.48
C GLU A 134 14.72 -27.78 -8.68
N ASN A 135 15.93 -28.21 -9.02
CA ASN A 135 16.24 -29.24 -10.03
C ASN A 135 16.07 -28.85 -11.51
N GLN A 136 15.90 -27.58 -11.87
CA GLN A 136 15.85 -27.12 -13.26
C GLN A 136 16.81 -25.94 -13.54
N ILE A 137 17.71 -26.10 -14.51
CA ILE A 137 18.82 -25.16 -14.78
C ILE A 137 18.32 -23.81 -15.33
N ASN A 138 17.18 -23.81 -16.02
CA ASN A 138 16.65 -22.66 -16.77
C ASN A 138 15.25 -22.26 -16.30
N GLU A 139 14.93 -22.56 -15.05
CA GLU A 139 13.64 -22.27 -14.44
C GLU A 139 13.85 -21.44 -13.17
N LEU A 140 13.02 -20.42 -13.00
CA LEU A 140 13.01 -19.55 -11.85
C LEU A 140 11.72 -19.80 -11.07
N GLU A 141 11.84 -19.88 -9.76
CA GLU A 141 10.70 -19.80 -8.87
C GLU A 141 10.45 -18.33 -8.54
N VAL A 142 9.22 -17.89 -8.71
CA VAL A 142 8.76 -16.53 -8.44
C VAL A 142 7.77 -16.58 -7.29
N ILE A 143 8.19 -16.10 -6.13
CA ILE A 143 7.37 -16.05 -4.93
C ILE A 143 6.87 -14.62 -4.78
N PHE A 144 5.56 -14.44 -4.60
CA PHE A 144 4.95 -13.12 -4.57
C PHE A 144 3.70 -13.05 -3.68
N ASP A 145 3.35 -11.84 -3.27
CA ASP A 145 2.06 -11.51 -2.66
C ASP A 145 1.08 -10.90 -3.69
N LEU A 146 -0.23 -11.05 -3.47
CA LEU A 146 -1.30 -10.56 -4.35
C LEU A 146 -1.24 -9.05 -4.56
N SER A 147 -0.70 -8.30 -3.60
CA SER A 147 -0.48 -6.86 -3.70
C SER A 147 0.32 -6.47 -4.96
N ARG A 148 1.19 -7.36 -5.47
CA ARG A 148 2.09 -7.11 -6.60
C ARG A 148 1.86 -8.00 -7.83
N GLU A 149 0.80 -8.81 -7.84
CA GLU A 149 0.45 -9.69 -8.96
C GLU A 149 0.40 -8.93 -10.31
N SER A 150 -0.17 -7.72 -10.31
CA SER A 150 -0.28 -6.89 -11.52
C SER A 150 1.07 -6.45 -12.13
N THR A 151 2.16 -6.52 -11.36
CA THR A 151 3.50 -6.14 -11.82
C THR A 151 4.27 -7.31 -12.44
N LEU A 152 3.87 -8.56 -12.14
CA LEU A 152 4.54 -9.77 -12.60
C LEU A 152 4.68 -9.87 -14.13
N PRO A 153 3.66 -9.53 -14.96
CA PRO A 153 3.82 -9.59 -16.41
C PRO A 153 4.99 -8.73 -16.92
N LYS A 154 5.23 -7.58 -16.28
CA LYS A 154 6.34 -6.69 -16.65
C LYS A 154 7.69 -7.24 -16.20
N ILE A 155 7.74 -7.87 -15.02
CA ILE A 155 8.93 -8.58 -14.54
C ILE A 155 9.28 -9.69 -15.52
N TYR A 156 8.30 -10.50 -15.94
CA TYR A 156 8.49 -11.60 -16.89
C TYR A 156 8.99 -11.14 -18.25
N GLU A 157 8.44 -10.05 -18.77
CA GLU A 157 8.93 -9.43 -20.01
C GLU A 157 10.42 -9.03 -19.90
N LEU A 158 10.83 -8.43 -18.78
CA LEU A 158 12.21 -7.95 -18.61
C LEU A 158 13.22 -9.09 -18.47
N ILE A 159 12.86 -10.15 -17.75
CA ILE A 159 13.73 -11.32 -17.56
C ILE A 159 13.63 -12.32 -18.73
N GLY A 160 12.71 -12.10 -19.67
CA GLY A 160 12.49 -13.01 -20.81
C GLY A 160 11.82 -14.31 -20.40
N ALA A 161 11.03 -14.30 -19.33
CA ALA A 161 10.31 -15.46 -18.85
C ALA A 161 9.08 -15.78 -19.70
N ARG A 162 8.82 -17.07 -19.86
CA ARG A 162 7.58 -17.59 -20.45
C ARG A 162 6.87 -18.43 -19.41
N LYS A 163 5.57 -18.17 -19.21
CA LYS A 163 4.71 -19.10 -18.48
C LYS A 163 4.51 -20.33 -19.35
N GLU A 164 4.54 -21.52 -18.76
CA GLU A 164 3.92 -22.67 -19.43
C GLU A 164 2.44 -22.32 -19.60
N GLU A 165 1.99 -22.21 -20.84
CA GLU A 165 0.56 -22.30 -21.11
C GLU A 165 0.17 -23.73 -20.71
N ASP A 166 -0.72 -23.85 -19.72
CA ASP A 166 -1.40 -25.11 -19.44
C ASP A 166 -2.11 -25.53 -20.74
N ASP A 167 -1.50 -26.45 -21.49
CA ASP A 167 -2.15 -27.19 -22.56
C ASP A 167 -3.29 -28.01 -21.92
N SER A 168 -4.47 -27.40 -21.81
CA SER A 168 -5.74 -28.03 -21.42
C SER A 168 -6.72 -28.07 -22.58
#